data_AF-A0A0Q4GZG2-F1
#
_entry.id   AF-A0A0Q4GZG2-F1
#
_cell.length_a   1.000
_cell.length_b   1.000
_cell.length_c   1.000
_cell.angle_alpha   90.00
_cell.angle_beta   90.00
_cell.angle_gamma   90.00
#
_symmetry.space_group_name_H-M   'P 1'
#
loop_
_entity.id
_entity.type
_entity.pdbx_description
1 polymer ?
#
loop_
_entity_poly.entity_id
_entity_poly.type
_entity_poly.pdbx_seq_one_letter_code
_entity_poly.pdbx_strand_id
1 'polypeptide(L)'
;MFDRAASHLKQKRLADALGIGLRALQYKIAVARGVSDHDLLLAAAALDQLCREIAALGTRLRDAAAVQAVDAQATPTDGGAA
;
A
#
# COMPACT_ATOMS: atom_id res chain seq x y z
N MET A 1 6.48 -16.84 7.11
CA MET A 1 6.65 -15.39 6.87
C MET A 1 6.37 -15.00 5.42
N PHE A 2 6.92 -15.72 4.44
CA PHE A 2 6.72 -15.42 3.02
C PHE A 2 5.25 -15.39 2.56
N ASP A 3 4.43 -16.30 3.09
CA ASP A 3 2.99 -16.36 2.82
C ASP A 3 2.22 -15.13 3.35
N ARG A 4 2.65 -14.56 4.48
CA ARG A 4 2.09 -13.31 5.01
C ARG A 4 2.45 -12.12 4.11
N ALA A 5 3.69 -12.04 3.63
CA ALA A 5 4.07 -11.02 2.65
C ALA A 5 3.24 -11.14 1.36
N ALA A 6 3.00 -12.36 0.89
CA ALA A 6 2.14 -12.62 -0.27
C ALA A 6 0.70 -12.17 -0.07
N SER A 7 0.18 -12.29 1.16
CA SER A 7 -1.15 -11.81 1.55
C SER A 7 -1.24 -10.29 1.56
N HIS A 8 -0.24 -9.59 2.12
CA HIS A 8 -0.22 -8.13 2.19
C HIS A 8 0.05 -7.45 0.84
N LEU A 9 0.98 -7.98 0.05
CA LEU A 9 1.31 -7.42 -1.27
C LEU A 9 0.32 -7.86 -2.35
N LYS A 10 -0.48 -8.90 -2.10
CA LYS A 10 -1.13 -9.75 -3.11
C LYS A 10 -0.08 -10.54 -3.91
N GLN A 11 -0.34 -11.82 -4.17
CA GLN A 11 0.62 -12.74 -4.79
C GLN A 11 1.26 -12.20 -6.08
N LYS A 12 0.49 -11.47 -6.91
CA LYS A 12 1.03 -10.89 -8.15
C LYS A 12 2.15 -9.87 -7.90
N ARG A 13 1.95 -8.88 -7.01
CA ARG A 13 2.99 -7.87 -6.74
C ARG A 13 4.23 -8.48 -6.10
N LEU A 14 4.04 -9.51 -5.27
CA LEU A 14 5.18 -10.24 -4.71
C LEU A 14 5.95 -10.99 -5.81
N ALA A 15 5.25 -11.67 -6.73
CA ALA A 15 5.89 -12.37 -7.85
C ALA A 15 6.69 -11.39 -8.74
N ASP A 16 6.11 -10.22 -9.03
CA ASP A 16 6.75 -9.16 -9.80
C ASP A 16 8.01 -8.63 -9.07
N ALA A 17 7.94 -8.42 -7.75
CA ALA A 17 9.08 -7.97 -6.94
C ALA A 17 10.22 -9.00 -6.88
N LEU A 18 9.90 -10.29 -6.99
CA LEU A 18 10.88 -11.38 -7.05
C LEU A 18 11.43 -11.61 -8.47
N GLY A 19 10.85 -11.00 -9.50
CA GLY A 19 11.20 -11.26 -10.89
C GLY A 19 10.83 -12.68 -11.36
N ILE A 20 9.82 -13.30 -10.74
CA ILE A 20 9.38 -14.67 -11.06
C ILE A 20 7.92 -14.71 -11.51
N GLY A 21 7.53 -15.76 -12.21
CA GLY A 21 6.13 -16.00 -12.57
C GLY A 21 5.26 -16.36 -11.36
N LEU A 22 3.97 -16.04 -11.42
CA LEU A 22 3.00 -16.34 -10.35
C LEU A 22 2.95 -17.82 -9.96
N ARG A 23 3.05 -18.74 -10.94
CA ARG A 23 3.13 -20.19 -10.68
C ARG A 23 4.37 -20.57 -9.87
N ALA A 24 5.53 -19.96 -10.17
CA ALA A 24 6.76 -20.20 -9.44
C ALA A 24 6.67 -19.69 -8.00
N LEU A 25 6.03 -18.53 -7.79
CA LEU A 25 5.74 -18.02 -6.45
C LEU A 25 4.84 -18.97 -5.67
N GLN A 26 3.74 -19.43 -6.27
CA GLN A 26 2.80 -20.37 -5.63
C GLN A 26 3.49 -21.67 -5.23
N TYR A 27 4.37 -22.19 -6.08
CA TYR A 27 5.19 -23.36 -5.76
C TYR A 27 6.13 -23.09 -4.56
N LYS A 28 6.86 -21.95 -4.57
CA LYS A 28 7.73 -21.55 -3.45
C LYS A 28 6.97 -21.43 -2.12
N ILE A 29 5.76 -20.87 -2.15
CA ILE A 29 4.90 -20.73 -0.97
C ILE A 29 4.42 -22.10 -0.48
N ALA A 30 3.91 -22.94 -1.39
CA ALA A 30 3.30 -24.22 -1.05
C ALA A 30 4.30 -25.24 -0.49
N VAL A 31 5.52 -25.28 -1.02
CA VAL A 31 6.53 -26.29 -0.63
C VAL A 31 7.43 -25.79 0.50
N ALA A 32 7.33 -24.51 0.90
CA ALA A 32 8.18 -23.87 1.91
C ALA A 32 9.70 -24.10 1.70
N ARG A 33 10.11 -24.40 0.47
CA ARG A 33 11.47 -24.74 0.06
C ARG A 33 11.90 -23.81 -1.07
N GLY A 34 13.16 -23.41 -1.07
CA GLY A 34 13.72 -22.55 -2.13
C GLY A 34 13.40 -21.06 -1.96
N VAL A 35 13.02 -20.63 -0.76
CA VAL A 35 13.06 -19.20 -0.38
C VAL A 35 14.46 -18.92 0.16
N SER A 36 15.20 -18.09 -0.57
CA SER A 36 16.53 -17.62 -0.21
C SER A 36 16.46 -16.34 0.64
N ASP A 37 17.57 -16.00 1.29
CA ASP A 37 17.70 -14.71 1.99
C ASP A 37 17.49 -13.54 1.05
N HIS A 38 17.91 -13.67 -0.22
CA HIS A 38 17.66 -12.67 -1.25
C HIS A 38 16.16 -12.49 -1.54
N ASP A 39 15.39 -13.59 -1.63
CA ASP A 39 13.93 -13.52 -1.78
C ASP A 39 13.27 -12.78 -0.61
N LEU A 40 13.77 -13.00 0.62
CA LEU A 40 13.27 -12.32 1.83
C LEU A 40 13.55 -10.81 1.79
N LEU A 41 14.75 -10.41 1.37
CA LEU A 41 15.12 -8.99 1.21
C LEU A 41 14.27 -8.30 0.14
N LEU A 42 14.01 -8.97 -1.00
CA LEU A 42 13.13 -8.43 -2.04
C LEU A 42 11.69 -8.29 -1.55
N ALA A 43 11.16 -9.29 -0.84
CA ALA A 43 9.83 -9.22 -0.25
C ALA A 43 9.72 -8.09 0.79
N ALA A 44 10.74 -7.89 1.62
CA ALA A 44 10.80 -6.79 2.58
C ALA A 44 10.81 -5.42 1.89
N ALA A 45 11.67 -5.24 0.87
CA ALA A 45 11.73 -3.99 0.10
C ALA A 45 10.39 -3.67 -0.59
N ALA A 46 9.69 -4.68 -1.09
CA ALA A 46 8.36 -4.53 -1.67
C ALA A 46 7.31 -4.10 -0.64
N LEU A 47 7.37 -4.64 0.60
CA LEU A 47 6.51 -4.21 1.70
C LEU A 47 6.79 -2.75 2.10
N ASP A 48 8.06 -2.35 2.21
CA ASP A 48 8.43 -0.97 2.51
C ASP A 48 7.90 0.01 1.46
N GLN A 49 7.94 -0.39 0.19
CA GLN A 49 7.38 0.41 -0.89
C GLN A 49 5.85 0.56 -0.76
N LEU A 50 5.14 -0.53 -0.45
CA LEU A 50 3.70 -0.48 -0.18
C LEU A 50 3.37 0.43 1.02
N CYS A 51 4.16 0.37 2.10
CA CYS A 51 3.98 1.24 3.26
C CYS A 51 4.13 2.72 2.89
N ARG A 52 5.12 3.06 2.05
CA ARG A 52 5.30 4.43 1.53
C ARG A 52 4.10 4.89 0.69
N GLU A 53 3.58 4.03 -0.18
CA GLU A 53 2.40 4.32 -1.01
C GLU A 53 1.15 4.58 -0.13
N ILE A 54 0.92 3.75 0.89
CA ILE A 54 -0.20 3.91 1.81
C ILE A 54 -0.06 5.18 2.64
N ALA A 55 1.14 5.48 3.14
CA ALA A 55 1.40 6.70 3.90
C ALA A 55 1.14 7.95 3.04
N ALA A 56 1.60 7.95 1.78
CA ALA A 56 1.35 9.03 0.84
C ALA A 56 -0.14 9.21 0.54
N LEU A 57 -0.89 8.11 0.35
CA LEU A 57 -2.33 8.14 0.17
C LEU A 57 -3.04 8.74 1.41
N GLY A 58 -2.62 8.31 2.61
CA GLY A 58 -3.15 8.85 3.87
C GLY A 58 -2.92 10.35 4.02
N THR A 59 -1.76 10.86 3.60
CA THR A 59 -1.49 12.32 3.57
C THR A 59 -2.42 13.04 2.60
N ARG A 60 -2.55 12.55 1.36
CA ARG A 60 -3.47 13.16 0.37
C ARG A 60 -4.91 13.21 0.84
N LEU A 61 -5.38 12.17 1.56
CA LEU A 61 -6.72 12.16 2.13
C LEU A 61 -6.91 13.21 3.23
N ARG A 62 -5.92 13.39 4.10
CA ARG A 62 -5.94 14.46 5.12
C ARG A 62 -5.93 15.84 4.50
N ASP A 63 -5.11 16.05 3.46
CA ASP A 63 -5.05 17.32 2.74
C ASP A 63 -6.39 17.63 2.06
N ALA A 64 -6.99 16.64 1.39
CA ALA A 64 -8.31 16.79 0.77
C ALA A 64 -9.42 17.06 1.80
N ALA A 65 -9.34 16.49 3.00
CA ALA A 65 -10.27 16.78 4.09
C ALA A 65 -10.08 18.19 4.65
N ALA A 66 -8.84 18.66 4.78
CA ALA A 66 -8.54 20.02 5.25
C ALA A 66 -9.05 21.09 4.27
N VAL A 67 -8.89 20.87 2.97
CA VAL A 67 -9.43 21.78 1.93
C VAL A 67 -10.95 21.90 2.04
N GLN A 68 -11.66 20.76 2.14
CA GLN A 68 -13.12 20.76 2.31
C GLN A 68 -13.58 21.45 3.60
N ALA A 69 -12.82 21.30 4.69
CA ALA A 69 -13.13 21.97 5.96
C ALA A 69 -12.98 23.50 5.87
N VAL A 70 -11.99 24.00 5.12
CA VAL A 70 -11.79 25.44 4.89
C VAL A 70 -12.91 26.02 4.04
N ASP A 71 -13.31 25.34 2.96
CA ASP A 71 -14.41 25.78 2.08
C ASP A 71 -15.74 25.87 2.83
N ALA A 72 -16.00 24.92 3.74
CA ALA A 72 -17.20 24.93 4.59
C ALA A 72 -17.23 26.09 5.61
N GLN A 73 -16.08 26.62 6.02
CA GLN A 73 -15.98 27.78 6.92
C GLN A 73 -16.03 29.11 6.17
N ALA A 74 -15.72 29.11 4.87
CA ALA A 74 -15.75 30.28 3.99
C ALA A 74 -17.15 30.61 3.45
N THR A 75 -18.21 29.94 3.92
CA THR A 75 -19.61 30.33 3.68
C THR A 75 -20.17 31.07 4.91
N PRO A 76 -19.81 32.35 5.13
CA PRO A 76 -20.54 33.18 6.07
C PRO A 76 -21.93 33.46 5.48
N THR A 77 -22.94 33.21 6.29
CA THR A 77 -24.31 33.65 6.08
C THR A 77 -24.37 35.18 6.06
N ASP A 78 -24.21 35.79 4.88
CA ASP A 78 -24.72 37.14 4.63
C ASP A 78 -26.23 37.05 4.40
N GLY A 79 -26.95 36.85 5.50
CA GLY A 79 -28.40 36.78 5.55
C GLY A 79 -28.88 37.27 6.89
N GLY A 80 -28.81 38.58 7.13
CA GLY A 80 -29.38 39.14 8.36
C GLY A 80 -29.02 40.60 8.66
N ALA A 81 -29.65 41.54 7.97
CA ALA A 81 -30.09 42.85 8.48
C ALA A 81 -31.13 43.36 7.46
N ALA A 82 -32.42 43.14 7.73
CA ALA A 82 -33.32 44.05 8.45
C ALA A 82 -33.57 45.35 7.66
#